data_AF-A0A223EKD1-F1
#
_entry.id   AF-A0A223EKD1-F1
#
_cell.length_a   1.000
_cell.length_b   1.000
_cell.length_c   1.000
_cell.angle_alpha   90.00
_cell.angle_beta   90.00
_cell.angle_gamma   90.00
#
_symmetry.space_group_name_H-M   'P 1'
#
loop_
_entity.id
_entity.type
_entity.pdbx_description
1 polymer ?
#
loop_
_entity_poly.entity_id
_entity_poly.type
_entity_poly.pdbx_seq_one_letter_code
_entity_poly.pdbx_strand_id
1 'polypeptide(L)'
;MPTIDGRKTKDIGLGSLSFALCLIGILFTFQFGDKSCNGDNILNNIGLSAWSNGDSGIHYTMFYSAIFFIPSFIIGHIHPDNIGAKAGKIISGFLSILIVSALLTIIIDFVWGP
;
A
#
# COMPACT_ATOMS: atom_id res chain seq x y z
N MET A 1 40.96 -23.24 6.17
CA MET A 1 39.72 -24.03 5.94
C MET A 1 38.58 -23.04 5.82
N PRO A 2 38.03 -22.80 4.62
CA PRO A 2 36.93 -21.85 4.49
C PRO A 2 35.68 -22.53 5.09
N THR A 3 35.10 -21.91 6.11
CA THR A 3 33.77 -22.30 6.59
C THR A 3 32.80 -22.02 5.46
N ILE A 4 32.20 -23.08 4.90
CA ILE A 4 31.03 -22.94 4.05
C ILE A 4 29.95 -22.34 4.94
N ASP A 5 29.78 -21.01 4.86
CA ASP A 5 28.57 -20.34 5.32
C ASP A 5 27.43 -20.97 4.53
N GLY A 6 26.77 -21.94 5.16
CA GLY A 6 25.57 -22.54 4.62
C GLY A 6 24.56 -21.42 4.48
N ARG A 7 24.40 -20.90 3.26
CA ARG A 7 23.34 -19.95 2.88
C ARG A 7 22.08 -20.37 3.62
N LYS A 8 21.73 -19.65 4.70
CA LYS A 8 20.41 -19.78 5.30
C LYS A 8 19.44 -19.59 4.15
N THR A 9 18.68 -20.63 3.83
CA THR A 9 17.56 -20.51 2.91
C THR A 9 16.72 -19.36 3.45
N LYS A 10 16.52 -18.35 2.61
CA LYS A 10 15.87 -17.11 3.02
C LYS A 10 14.39 -17.44 3.08
N ASP A 11 13.98 -17.98 4.22
CA ASP A 11 12.75 -18.73 4.35
C ASP A 11 11.54 -17.89 3.95
N ILE A 12 10.59 -18.53 3.29
CA ILE A 12 9.24 -18.01 3.09
C ILE A 12 8.60 -18.00 4.48
N GLY A 13 8.82 -16.91 5.24
CA GLY A 13 8.31 -16.74 6.59
C GLY A 13 7.22 -15.67 6.69
N LEU A 14 6.83 -15.30 7.92
CA LEU A 14 5.85 -14.23 8.19
C LEU A 14 6.19 -12.90 7.49
N GLY A 15 7.46 -12.64 7.18
CA GLY A 15 7.86 -11.47 6.39
C GLY A 15 7.31 -11.45 4.96
N SER A 16 6.92 -12.59 4.38
CA SER A 16 6.23 -12.65 3.08
C SER A 16 4.84 -12.00 3.11
N LEU A 17 4.20 -11.94 4.28
CA LEU A 17 2.92 -11.24 4.47
C LEU A 17 3.02 -9.74 4.17
N SER A 18 4.17 -9.13 4.43
CA SER A 18 4.43 -7.72 4.06
C SER A 18 4.24 -7.53 2.55
N PHE A 19 4.88 -8.37 1.74
CA PHE A 19 4.73 -8.30 0.28
C PHE A 19 3.30 -8.60 -0.18
N ALA A 20 2.63 -9.58 0.43
CA ALA A 20 1.24 -9.90 0.10
C ALA A 20 0.30 -8.72 0.38
N LEU A 21 0.41 -8.08 1.55
CA LEU A 21 -0.37 -6.89 1.89
C LEU A 21 -0.07 -5.72 0.95
N CYS A 22 1.20 -5.51 0.59
CA CYS A 22 1.57 -4.51 -0.40
C CYS A 22 0.89 -4.78 -1.76
N LEU A 23 0.89 -6.03 -2.23
CA LEU A 23 0.24 -6.39 -3.48
C LEU A 23 -1.28 -6.21 -3.41
N ILE A 24 -1.92 -6.59 -2.30
CA ILE A 24 -3.35 -6.35 -2.07
C ILE A 24 -3.65 -4.85 -2.12
N GLY A 25 -2.85 -4.02 -1.45
CA GLY A 25 -3.01 -2.56 -1.50
C GLY A 25 -2.91 -1.99 -2.91
N ILE A 26 -1.95 -2.49 -3.72
CA ILE A 26 -1.80 -2.12 -5.12
C ILE A 26 -3.04 -2.51 -5.92
N LEU A 27 -3.50 -3.76 -5.80
CA LEU A 27 -4.69 -4.26 -6.49
C LEU A 27 -5.98 -3.53 -6.07
N PHE A 28 -6.02 -3.09 -4.82
CA PHE A 28 -7.14 -2.33 -4.26
C PHE A 28 -7.16 -0.90 -4.80
N THR A 29 -6.02 -0.22 -4.93
CA THR A 29 -5.98 1.21 -5.24
C THR A 29 -5.80 1.56 -6.72
N PHE A 30 -5.15 0.69 -7.51
CA PHE A 30 -4.83 0.99 -8.90
C PHE A 30 -5.85 0.40 -9.87
N GLN A 31 -6.14 1.18 -10.91
CA GLN A 31 -6.91 0.74 -12.06
C GLN A 31 -6.01 -0.03 -13.04
N PHE A 32 -6.51 -1.16 -13.57
CA PHE A 32 -5.79 -1.99 -14.54
C PHE A 32 -6.58 -2.10 -15.85
N GLY A 33 -6.07 -1.46 -16.90
CA GLY A 33 -6.76 -1.35 -18.19
C GLY A 33 -8.06 -0.56 -18.09
N ASP A 34 -9.07 -0.94 -18.87
CA ASP A 34 -10.35 -0.22 -18.94
C ASP A 34 -11.36 -0.65 -17.87
N LYS A 35 -10.96 -1.50 -16.92
CA LYS A 35 -11.85 -1.98 -15.84
C LYS A 35 -11.88 -0.98 -14.71
N SER A 36 -13.00 -0.85 -14.01
CA SER A 36 -13.08 -0.04 -12.77
C SER A 36 -12.09 -0.54 -11.71
N CYS A 37 -11.58 0.39 -10.89
CA CYS A 37 -10.70 0.07 -9.77
C CYS A 37 -11.38 -0.91 -8.79
N ASN A 38 -10.66 -1.94 -8.34
CA ASN A 38 -11.26 -2.97 -7.48
C ASN A 38 -11.69 -2.40 -6.13
N GLY A 39 -10.89 -1.51 -5.55
CA GLY A 39 -11.21 -0.86 -4.28
C GLY A 39 -12.46 0.01 -4.39
N ASP A 40 -12.68 0.68 -5.52
CA ASP A 40 -13.88 1.49 -5.74
C ASP A 40 -15.13 0.62 -5.66
N ASN A 41 -15.11 -0.53 -6.34
CA ASN A 41 -16.22 -1.49 -6.29
C ASN A 41 -16.46 -2.01 -4.87
N ILE A 42 -15.39 -2.34 -4.14
CA ILE A 42 -15.49 -2.82 -2.75
C ILE A 42 -16.10 -1.75 -1.85
N LEU A 43 -15.62 -0.51 -1.92
CA LEU A 43 -16.09 0.62 -1.11
C LEU A 43 -17.56 0.94 -1.40
N ASN A 44 -17.92 1.06 -2.68
CA ASN A 44 -19.30 1.34 -3.08
C ASN A 44 -20.26 0.25 -2.61
N ASN A 45 -19.85 -1.03 -2.67
CA ASN A 45 -20.65 -2.16 -2.19
C ASN A 45 -20.90 -2.14 -0.67
N ILE A 46 -20.01 -1.55 0.12
CA ILE A 46 -20.19 -1.38 1.57
C ILE A 46 -20.75 0.00 1.95
N GLY A 47 -21.21 0.78 0.96
CA GLY A 47 -21.83 2.09 1.17
C GLY A 47 -20.85 3.23 1.42
N LEU A 48 -19.56 3.05 1.11
CA LEU A 48 -18.55 4.11 1.17
C LEU A 48 -18.29 4.67 -0.23
N SER A 49 -18.17 6.00 -0.32
CA SER A 49 -17.82 6.67 -1.58
C SER A 49 -16.36 6.42 -1.95
N ALA A 50 -16.11 5.93 -3.17
CA ALA A 50 -14.76 5.78 -3.72
C ALA A 50 -14.13 7.12 -4.17
N TRP A 51 -14.95 8.11 -4.51
CA TRP A 51 -14.51 9.43 -4.98
C TRP A 51 -15.31 10.54 -4.28
N SER A 52 -14.75 11.75 -4.27
CA SER A 52 -15.41 12.93 -3.69
C SER A 52 -16.61 13.43 -4.47
N ASN A 53 -16.70 13.14 -5.77
CA ASN A 53 -17.77 13.64 -6.64
C ASN A 53 -18.21 12.56 -7.66
N GLY A 54 -19.03 11.62 -7.22
CA GLY A 54 -19.52 10.52 -8.04
C GLY A 54 -18.38 9.62 -8.48
N ASP A 55 -17.96 9.76 -9.74
CA ASP A 55 -16.86 9.01 -10.37
C ASP A 55 -15.64 9.92 -10.70
N SER A 56 -15.54 11.08 -10.04
CA SER A 56 -14.53 12.11 -10.33
C SER A 56 -14.07 12.85 -9.07
N GLY A 57 -13.00 13.64 -9.20
CA GLY A 57 -12.45 14.45 -8.11
C GLY A 57 -11.37 13.74 -7.31
N ILE A 58 -11.38 13.88 -5.98
CA ILE A 58 -10.41 13.23 -5.10
C ILE A 58 -10.76 11.75 -5.00
N HIS A 59 -9.79 10.89 -5.34
CA HIS A 59 -9.94 9.44 -5.27
C HIS A 59 -9.73 8.95 -3.84
N TYR A 60 -10.81 8.70 -3.11
CA TYR A 60 -10.76 8.27 -1.71
C TYR A 60 -10.19 6.87 -1.53
N THR A 61 -10.36 5.98 -2.51
CA THR A 61 -9.78 4.63 -2.51
C THR A 61 -8.28 4.63 -2.26
N MET A 62 -7.56 5.63 -2.79
CA MET A 62 -6.14 5.82 -2.52
C MET A 62 -5.84 5.99 -1.03
N PHE A 63 -6.63 6.75 -0.29
CA PHE A 63 -6.44 6.91 1.16
C PHE A 63 -6.84 5.67 1.93
N TYR A 64 -7.93 5.00 1.54
CA TYR A 64 -8.33 3.73 2.16
C TYR A 64 -7.27 2.63 1.99
N SER A 65 -6.49 2.66 0.90
CA SER A 65 -5.40 1.70 0.68
C SER A 65 -4.29 1.73 1.75
N ALA A 66 -4.21 2.80 2.55
CA ALA A 66 -3.29 2.91 3.68
C ALA A 66 -3.44 1.76 4.69
N ILE A 67 -4.64 1.18 4.83
CA ILE A 67 -4.89 0.01 5.70
C ILE A 67 -4.06 -1.22 5.28
N PHE A 68 -3.60 -1.29 4.03
CA PHE A 68 -2.74 -2.36 3.53
C PHE A 68 -1.27 -1.94 3.57
N PHE A 69 -0.95 -0.72 3.13
CA PHE A 69 0.43 -0.28 3.00
C PHE A 69 1.13 -0.01 4.34
N ILE A 70 0.42 0.55 5.34
CA ILE A 70 1.00 0.81 6.65
C ILE A 70 1.34 -0.51 7.38
N PRO A 71 0.44 -1.50 7.50
CA PRO A 71 0.80 -2.79 8.09
C PRO A 71 1.87 -3.54 7.29
N SER A 72 1.85 -3.47 5.96
CA SER A 72 2.92 -4.01 5.12
C SER A 72 4.28 -3.43 5.51
N PHE A 73 4.35 -2.11 5.69
CA PHE A 73 5.58 -1.41 6.05
C PHE A 73 6.08 -1.85 7.43
N ILE A 74 5.20 -1.89 8.42
CA ILE A 74 5.50 -2.31 9.80
C ILE A 74 6.01 -3.75 9.83
N ILE A 75 5.29 -4.70 9.22
CA ILE A 75 5.67 -6.13 9.18
C ILE A 75 7.03 -6.31 8.50
N GLY A 76 7.28 -5.58 7.41
CA GLY A 76 8.54 -5.67 6.70
C GLY A 76 9.74 -5.13 7.51
N HIS A 77 9.50 -4.20 8.44
CA HIS A 77 10.49 -3.75 9.42
C HIS A 77 10.69 -4.73 10.59
N ILE A 78 9.65 -5.44 11.02
CA ILE A 78 9.73 -6.48 12.07
C ILE A 78 10.52 -7.70 11.59
N HIS A 79 10.43 -8.05 10.31
CA HIS A 79 11.02 -9.27 9.75
C HIS A 79 12.08 -9.02 8.66
N PRO A 80 13.13 -8.20 8.93
CA PRO A 80 13.98 -7.61 7.89
C PRO A 80 14.81 -8.62 7.09
N ASP A 81 15.02 -9.84 7.58
CA ASP A 81 15.82 -10.87 6.92
C ASP A 81 15.10 -11.57 5.76
N ASN A 82 13.76 -11.52 5.75
CA ASN A 82 12.93 -12.16 4.73
C ASN A 82 12.91 -11.35 3.42
N ILE A 83 12.99 -12.00 2.27
CA ILE A 83 12.98 -11.31 0.96
C ILE A 83 11.66 -10.54 0.76
N GLY A 84 10.52 -11.17 1.04
CA GLY A 84 9.21 -10.54 0.93
C GLY A 84 9.06 -9.32 1.85
N ALA A 85 9.64 -9.38 3.06
CA ALA A 85 9.65 -8.24 3.98
C ALA A 85 10.48 -7.06 3.43
N LYS A 86 11.63 -7.34 2.81
CA LYS A 86 12.46 -6.29 2.19
C LYS A 86 11.75 -5.62 1.01
N ALA A 87 11.13 -6.39 0.13
CA ALA A 87 10.39 -5.83 -1.00
C ALA A 87 9.15 -5.06 -0.52
N GLY A 88 8.33 -5.71 0.32
CA GLY A 88 7.09 -5.15 0.86
C GLY A 88 7.31 -3.84 1.59
N LYS A 89 8.30 -3.75 2.51
CA LYS A 89 8.57 -2.49 3.23
C LYS A 89 9.02 -1.35 2.32
N ILE A 90 9.84 -1.62 1.31
CA ILE A 90 10.37 -0.55 0.44
C ILE A 90 9.22 0.01 -0.38
N ILE A 91 8.44 -0.87 -1.02
CA ILE A 91 7.34 -0.46 -1.91
C ILE A 91 6.22 0.19 -1.09
N SER A 92 5.77 -0.45 -0.02
CA SER A 92 4.66 0.08 0.78
C SER A 92 5.05 1.33 1.55
N GLY A 93 6.31 1.48 1.96
CA GLY A 93 6.83 2.71 2.55
C GLY A 93 6.77 3.88 1.57
N PHE A 94 7.25 3.68 0.34
CA PHE A 94 7.16 4.69 -0.72
C PHE A 94 5.71 5.09 -1.03
N LEU A 95 4.82 4.11 -1.21
CA LEU A 95 3.40 4.38 -1.48
C LEU A 95 2.71 5.09 -0.29
N SER A 96 3.02 4.71 0.95
CA SER A 96 2.48 5.38 2.14
C SER A 96 2.93 6.85 2.22
N ILE A 97 4.19 7.15 1.87
CA ILE A 97 4.68 8.53 1.79
C ILE A 97 3.91 9.32 0.73
N LEU A 98 3.67 8.75 -0.45
CA LEU A 98 2.87 9.42 -1.48
C LEU A 98 1.44 9.72 -1.01
N ILE A 99 0.81 8.78 -0.30
CA ILE A 99 -0.54 8.98 0.28
C ILE A 99 -0.54 10.11 1.30
N VAL A 100 0.43 10.13 2.21
CA VAL A 100 0.53 11.20 3.22
C VAL A 100 0.81 12.55 2.56
N SER A 101 1.70 12.59 1.56
CA SER A 101 1.98 13.82 0.81
C SER A 101 0.74 14.35 0.08
N ALA A 102 -0.02 13.48 -0.59
CA ALA A 102 -1.28 13.86 -1.24
C ALA A 102 -2.33 14.35 -0.23
N LEU A 103 -2.40 13.74 0.95
CA LEU A 103 -3.29 14.20 2.01
C LEU A 103 -2.89 15.59 2.50
N LEU A 104 -1.59 15.83 2.70
CA LEU A 104 -1.07 17.13 3.13
C LEU A 104 -1.36 18.22 2.11
N THR A 105 -1.20 17.96 0.81
CA THR A 105 -1.54 18.95 -0.23
C THR A 105 -3.01 19.31 -0.19
N ILE A 106 -3.91 18.32 -0.06
CA ILE A 106 -5.36 18.56 0.06
C ILE A 106 -5.68 19.40 1.30
N ILE A 107 -5.05 19.11 2.44
CA ILE A 107 -5.26 19.88 3.67
C ILE A 107 -4.76 21.33 3.51
N ILE A 108 -3.59 21.52 2.90
CA ILE A 108 -3.04 22.85 2.65
C ILE A 108 -3.98 23.64 1.74
N ASP A 109 -4.44 23.04 0.65
CA ASP A 109 -5.38 23.68 -0.29
C ASP A 109 -6.73 23.97 0.39
N PHE A 110 -7.19 23.13 1.31
CA PHE A 110 -8.40 23.38 2.07
C PHE A 110 -8.26 24.53 3.08
N VAL A 111 -7.10 24.67 3.74
CA VAL A 111 -6.88 25.69 4.78
C VAL A 111 -6.46 27.04 4.18
N TRP A 112 -5.67 27.03 3.11
CA TRP A 112 -5.03 28.21 2.53
C TRP A 112 -5.39 28.46 1.07
N GLY A 113 -6.27 27.64 0.49
CA GLY A 113 -6.76 27.84 -0.87
C GLY A 113 -7.56 29.13 -1.01
N PRO A 114 -7.61 29.69 -2.23
CA PRO A 114 -8.39 30.89 -2.54
C PRO A 114 -9.90 30.70 -2.36
#